data_AF-A0A1U7GIS4-F1
#
_entry.id   AF-A0A1U7GIS4-F1
#
_cell.length_a   1.000
_cell.length_b   1.000
_cell.length_c   1.000
_cell.angle_alpha   90.00
_cell.angle_beta   90.00
_cell.angle_gamma   90.00
#
_symmetry.space_group_name_H-M   'P 1'
#
loop_
_entity.id
_entity.type
_entity.pdbx_description
1 polymer ?
#
loop_
_entity_poly.entity_id
_entity_poly.type
_entity_poly.pdbx_seq_one_letter_code
_entity_poly.pdbx_strand_id
1 'polypeptide(L)'
;MATPRSREARRFFRCALQRREEADVLFESGYNTGAIYLAGYCVECILKALILANTPHAQQAKVLDLFRGAKAHDYNQLKAWNRERGGPPPPSSVNPSFTLVESWSTALRYSTESLKEEDAQEFLDAVDAIMEWASGRF
;
A
#
# COMPACT_ATOMS: atom_id res chain seq x y z
N MET A 1 -5.46 6.82 14.69
CA MET A 1 -5.54 7.05 13.23
C MET A 1 -6.98 7.32 12.84
N ALA A 2 -7.21 8.21 11.89
CA ALA A 2 -8.55 8.42 11.33
C ALA A 2 -8.95 7.16 10.53
N THR A 3 -10.22 6.75 10.64
CA THR A 3 -10.75 5.56 9.98
C THR A 3 -11.66 6.01 8.82
N PRO A 4 -11.54 5.42 7.62
CA PRO A 4 -12.37 5.81 6.48
C PRO A 4 -13.88 5.68 6.78
N ARG A 5 -14.70 6.54 6.18
CA ARG A 5 -16.17 6.49 6.35
C ARG A 5 -16.83 5.38 5.53
N SER A 6 -16.38 5.16 4.29
CA SER A 6 -16.94 4.12 3.42
C SER A 6 -16.59 2.71 3.91
N ARG A 7 -17.53 1.76 3.76
CA ARG A 7 -17.30 0.33 4.03
C ARG A 7 -16.13 -0.22 3.20
N GLU A 8 -16.10 0.08 1.91
CA GLU A 8 -15.08 -0.46 1.00
C GLU A 8 -13.71 0.16 1.28
N ALA A 9 -13.65 1.46 1.55
CA ALA A 9 -12.41 2.11 1.97
C ALA A 9 -11.88 1.51 3.29
N ARG A 10 -12.75 1.27 4.29
CA ARG A 10 -12.38 0.61 5.54
C ARG A 10 -11.87 -0.80 5.35
N ARG A 11 -12.44 -1.56 4.41
CA ARG A 11 -11.98 -2.91 4.10
C ARG A 11 -10.52 -2.91 3.66
N PHE A 12 -10.18 -2.06 2.70
CA PHE A 12 -8.79 -1.93 2.23
C PHE A 12 -7.87 -1.34 3.30
N PHE A 13 -8.33 -0.36 4.08
CA PHE A 13 -7.55 0.20 5.20
C PHE A 13 -7.18 -0.88 6.23
N ARG A 14 -8.16 -1.69 6.67
CA ARG A 14 -7.89 -2.80 7.60
C ARG A 14 -6.99 -3.86 6.98
N CYS A 15 -7.16 -4.15 5.69
CA CYS A 15 -6.28 -5.05 4.97
C CYS A 15 -4.84 -4.53 4.97
N ALA A 16 -4.62 -3.23 4.78
CA ALA A 16 -3.29 -2.63 4.85
C ALA A 16 -2.64 -2.86 6.23
N LEU A 17 -3.38 -2.56 7.31
CA LEU A 17 -2.90 -2.78 8.68
C LEU A 17 -2.54 -4.26 8.93
N GLN A 18 -3.42 -5.18 8.52
CA GLN A 18 -3.18 -6.61 8.68
C GLN A 18 -1.94 -7.08 7.89
N ARG A 19 -1.76 -6.62 6.65
CA ARG A 19 -0.57 -6.97 5.85
C ARG A 19 0.72 -6.44 6.48
N ARG A 20 0.66 -5.27 7.14
CA ARG A 20 1.81 -4.70 7.86
C ARG A 20 2.18 -5.53 9.08
N GLU A 21 1.19 -5.91 9.88
CA GLU A 21 1.38 -6.77 11.06
C GLU A 21 1.94 -8.14 10.67
N GLU A 22 1.41 -8.75 9.61
CA GLU A 22 1.93 -10.02 9.09
C GLU A 22 3.37 -9.87 8.54
N ALA A 23 3.70 -8.72 7.95
CA ALA A 23 5.07 -8.44 7.50
C ALA A 23 6.05 -8.34 8.68
N ASP A 24 5.65 -7.75 9.81
CA ASP A 24 6.48 -7.72 11.02
C ASP A 24 6.79 -9.13 11.51
N VAL A 25 5.77 -9.98 11.64
CA VAL A 25 5.95 -11.37 12.10
C VAL A 25 6.93 -12.13 11.20
N LEU A 26 6.85 -11.94 9.88
CA LEU A 26 7.77 -12.56 8.93
C LEU A 26 9.19 -12.01 9.07
N PHE A 27 9.34 -10.69 9.21
CA PHE A 27 10.64 -10.03 9.35
C PHE A 27 11.34 -10.47 10.64
N GLU A 28 10.64 -10.46 11.77
CA GLU A 28 11.16 -10.92 13.07
C GLU A 28 11.57 -12.40 13.05
N SER A 29 10.96 -13.18 12.16
CA SER A 29 11.29 -14.60 11.94
C SER A 29 12.38 -14.83 10.88
N GLY A 30 12.98 -13.77 10.33
CA GLY A 30 14.03 -13.84 9.31
C GLY A 30 13.53 -14.11 7.88
N TYR A 31 12.22 -14.06 7.63
CA TYR A 31 11.63 -14.26 6.30
C TYR A 31 11.52 -12.96 5.51
N ASN A 32 12.66 -12.30 5.28
CA ASN A 32 12.77 -10.94 4.71
C ASN A 32 12.00 -10.75 3.39
N THR A 33 12.14 -11.68 2.43
CA THR A 33 11.43 -11.60 1.15
C THR A 33 9.91 -11.70 1.34
N GLY A 34 9.47 -12.55 2.27
CA GLY A 34 8.06 -12.66 2.64
C GLY A 34 7.52 -11.40 3.31
N ALA A 35 8.33 -10.80 4.20
CA ALA A 35 8.00 -9.53 4.84
C ALA A 35 7.82 -8.40 3.83
N ILE A 36 8.81 -8.18 2.94
CA ILE A 36 8.72 -7.19 1.84
C ILE A 36 7.50 -7.48 0.96
N TYR A 37 7.26 -8.75 0.63
CA TYR A 37 6.14 -9.15 -0.21
C TYR A 37 4.79 -8.73 0.39
N LEU A 38 4.55 -9.01 1.68
CA LEU A 38 3.32 -8.60 2.36
C LEU A 38 3.27 -7.09 2.61
N ALA A 39 4.39 -6.47 2.97
CA ALA A 39 4.47 -5.03 3.20
C ALA A 39 4.15 -4.22 1.94
N GLY A 40 4.53 -4.69 0.75
CA GLY A 40 4.11 -4.01 -0.47
C GLY A 40 2.59 -4.08 -0.74
N TYR A 41 1.91 -5.13 -0.30
CA TYR A 41 0.43 -5.13 -0.31
C TYR A 41 -0.15 -4.14 0.70
N CYS A 42 0.57 -3.79 1.75
CA CYS A 42 0.17 -2.72 2.66
C CYS A 42 0.01 -1.39 1.91
N VAL A 43 1.05 -0.99 1.15
CA VAL A 43 1.05 0.22 0.31
C VAL A 43 -0.05 0.17 -0.75
N GLU A 44 -0.23 -0.97 -1.43
CA GLU A 44 -1.31 -1.15 -2.39
C GLU A 44 -2.69 -0.92 -1.74
N CYS A 45 -2.93 -1.57 -0.60
CA CYS A 45 -4.21 -1.52 0.10
C CYS A 45 -4.50 -0.11 0.63
N ILE A 46 -3.51 0.59 1.18
CA ILE A 46 -3.74 1.94 1.72
C ILE A 46 -4.03 2.96 0.61
N LEU A 47 -3.37 2.84 -0.55
CA LEU A 47 -3.70 3.65 -1.73
C LEU A 47 -5.11 3.35 -2.24
N LYS A 48 -5.50 2.07 -2.32
CA LYS A 48 -6.88 1.69 -2.69
C LYS A 48 -7.92 2.24 -1.71
N ALA A 49 -7.61 2.27 -0.42
CA ALA A 49 -8.45 2.89 0.59
C ALA A 49 -8.61 4.40 0.36
N LEU A 50 -7.53 5.13 0.06
CA LEU A 50 -7.58 6.57 -0.26
C LEU A 50 -8.41 6.84 -1.52
N ILE A 51 -8.20 6.07 -2.59
CA ILE A 51 -8.97 6.18 -3.84
C ILE A 51 -10.46 6.04 -3.54
N LEU A 52 -10.86 5.03 -2.75
CA LEU A 52 -12.26 4.81 -2.39
C LEU A 52 -12.79 5.88 -1.44
N ALA A 53 -11.99 6.37 -0.49
CA ALA A 53 -12.39 7.44 0.42
C ALA A 53 -12.68 8.76 -0.32
N ASN A 54 -11.91 9.06 -1.36
CA ASN A 54 -12.10 10.22 -2.24
C ASN A 54 -13.17 9.99 -3.33
N THR A 55 -13.71 8.77 -3.45
CA THR A 55 -14.73 8.44 -4.46
C THR A 55 -16.14 8.52 -3.87
N PRO A 56 -17.07 9.26 -4.51
CA PRO A 56 -18.49 9.25 -4.12
C PRO A 56 -19.06 7.84 -4.07
N HIS A 57 -19.87 7.52 -3.06
CA HIS A 57 -20.39 6.16 -2.84
C HIS A 57 -21.01 5.53 -4.08
N ALA A 58 -21.79 6.31 -4.86
CA ALA A 58 -22.43 5.85 -6.10
C ALA A 58 -21.45 5.39 -7.20
N GLN A 59 -20.18 5.77 -7.13
CA GLN A 59 -19.14 5.42 -8.11
C GLN A 59 -18.18 4.33 -7.61
N GLN A 60 -18.25 3.95 -6.32
CA GLN A 60 -17.28 3.01 -5.73
C GLN A 60 -17.31 1.63 -6.38
N ALA A 61 -18.46 1.15 -6.85
CA ALA A 61 -18.55 -0.11 -7.59
C ALA A 61 -17.67 -0.11 -8.86
N LYS A 62 -17.67 1.00 -9.62
CA LYS A 62 -16.82 1.14 -10.82
C LYS A 62 -15.34 1.20 -10.46
N VAL A 63 -15.00 1.84 -9.34
CA VAL A 63 -13.61 1.88 -8.83
C VAL A 63 -13.14 0.50 -8.40
N LEU A 64 -13.99 -0.29 -7.76
CA LEU A 64 -13.64 -1.67 -7.40
C LEU A 64 -13.39 -2.54 -8.63
N ASP A 65 -14.12 -2.32 -9.73
CA ASP A 65 -13.84 -2.99 -11.00
C ASP A 65 -12.47 -2.59 -11.58
N LEU A 66 -12.03 -1.34 -11.42
CA LEU A 66 -10.68 -0.90 -11.81
C LEU A 66 -9.57 -1.60 -11.01
N PHE A 67 -9.87 -2.08 -9.81
CA PHE A 67 -8.91 -2.83 -9.01
C PHE A 67 -8.74 -4.28 -9.45
N ARG A 68 -9.41 -4.70 -10.53
CA ARG A 68 -9.22 -6.01 -11.14
C ARG A 68 -8.15 -5.90 -12.24
N GLY A 69 -7.07 -6.67 -12.10
CA GLY A 69 -6.02 -6.80 -13.12
C GLY A 69 -4.68 -6.19 -12.72
N ALA A 70 -3.66 -6.40 -13.56
CA ALA A 70 -2.25 -6.10 -13.24
C ALA A 70 -2.01 -4.64 -12.83
N LYS A 71 -2.67 -3.69 -13.49
CA LYS A 71 -2.58 -2.25 -13.19
C LYS A 71 -3.00 -1.90 -11.75
N ALA A 72 -3.80 -2.72 -11.11
CA ALA A 72 -4.23 -2.50 -9.73
C ALA A 72 -3.16 -2.84 -8.68
N HIS A 73 -2.01 -3.36 -9.13
CA HIS A 73 -0.84 -3.65 -8.31
C HIS A 73 0.31 -2.67 -8.59
N ASP A 74 0.11 -1.69 -9.49
CA ASP A 74 1.11 -0.71 -9.86
C ASP A 74 0.93 0.57 -9.04
N TYR A 75 1.95 0.95 -8.27
CA TYR A 75 1.86 2.12 -7.37
C TYR A 75 1.72 3.44 -8.12
N ASN A 76 2.34 3.59 -9.29
CA ASN A 76 2.22 4.81 -10.08
C ASN A 76 0.80 4.98 -10.61
N GLN A 77 0.19 3.90 -11.07
CA GLN A 77 -1.19 3.87 -11.51
C GLN A 77 -2.16 4.14 -10.36
N LEU A 78 -1.94 3.57 -9.17
CA LEU A 78 -2.75 3.84 -7.98
C LEU A 78 -2.64 5.30 -7.53
N LYS A 79 -1.42 5.87 -7.51
CA LYS A 79 -1.19 7.31 -7.23
C LYS A 79 -1.92 8.19 -8.25
N ALA A 80 -1.86 7.83 -9.54
CA ALA A 80 -2.55 8.55 -10.60
C ALA A 80 -4.08 8.52 -10.41
N TRP A 81 -4.67 7.34 -10.15
CA TRP A 81 -6.10 7.21 -9.89
C TRP A 81 -6.55 7.96 -8.63
N ASN A 82 -5.72 8.03 -7.60
CA ASN A 82 -6.01 8.83 -6.41
C ASN A 82 -6.06 10.32 -6.76
N ARG A 83 -5.07 10.82 -7.52
CA ARG A 83 -5.02 12.22 -7.98
C ARG A 83 -6.21 12.59 -8.85
N GLU A 84 -6.60 11.74 -9.79
CA GLU A 84 -7.79 11.94 -10.66
C GLU A 84 -9.08 12.12 -9.86
N ARG A 85 -9.13 11.61 -8.63
CA ARG A 85 -10.29 11.70 -7.73
C ARG A 85 -10.15 12.81 -6.69
N GLY A 86 -9.18 13.72 -6.87
CA GLY A 86 -8.96 14.85 -5.97
C GLY A 86 -8.16 14.51 -4.70
N GLY A 87 -7.58 13.31 -4.63
CA GLY A 87 -6.65 12.97 -3.56
C GLY A 87 -5.37 13.82 -3.64
N PRO A 88 -4.84 14.31 -2.51
CA PRO A 88 -3.62 15.11 -2.52
C PRO A 88 -2.42 14.24 -2.93
N PRO A 89 -1.42 14.81 -3.62
CA PRO A 89 -0.17 14.10 -3.86
C PRO A 89 0.58 13.84 -2.54
N PRO A 90 1.48 12.83 -2.51
CA PRO A 90 2.44 12.70 -1.43
C PRO A 90 3.29 13.99 -1.29
N PRO A 91 3.56 14.47 -0.06
CA PRO A 91 4.49 15.57 0.16
C PRO A 91 5.91 15.13 -0.21
N SER A 92 6.79 16.10 -0.44
CA SER A 92 8.20 15.84 -0.79
C SER A 92 8.92 14.95 0.22
N SER A 93 8.54 14.99 1.50
CA SER A 93 9.11 14.14 2.55
C SER A 93 8.79 12.66 2.41
N VAL A 94 7.71 12.29 1.72
CA VAL A 94 7.25 10.89 1.56
C VAL A 94 7.62 10.32 0.19
N ASN A 95 7.98 11.19 -0.77
CA ASN A 95 8.40 10.76 -2.11
C ASN A 95 9.58 9.76 -2.10
N PRO A 96 10.63 9.92 -1.26
CA PRO A 96 11.71 8.94 -1.18
C PRO A 96 11.23 7.55 -0.78
N SER A 97 10.28 7.47 0.16
CA SER A 97 9.67 6.20 0.57
C SER A 97 8.93 5.53 -0.58
N PHE A 98 8.21 6.31 -1.39
CA PHE A 98 7.57 5.79 -2.60
C PHE A 98 8.57 5.28 -3.64
N THR A 99 9.71 5.96 -3.82
CA THR A 99 10.79 5.50 -4.71
C THR A 99 11.40 4.19 -4.22
N LEU A 100 11.62 4.06 -2.91
CA LEU A 100 12.20 2.86 -2.32
C LEU A 100 11.29 1.65 -2.54
N VAL A 101 9.98 1.79 -2.29
CA VAL A 101 9.04 0.67 -2.44
C VAL A 101 8.65 0.38 -3.88
N GLU A 102 8.96 1.25 -4.85
CA GLU A 102 8.54 1.13 -6.26
C GLU A 102 9.05 -0.14 -6.95
N SER A 103 10.16 -0.70 -6.47
CA SER A 103 10.72 -1.96 -6.97
C SER A 103 9.89 -3.20 -6.59
N TRP A 104 8.92 -3.05 -5.68
CA TRP A 104 8.03 -4.14 -5.27
C TRP A 104 7.19 -4.65 -6.43
N SER A 105 7.01 -5.97 -6.47
CA SER A 105 6.18 -6.63 -7.47
C SER A 105 5.48 -7.85 -6.87
N THR A 106 4.28 -8.14 -7.38
CA THR A 106 3.55 -9.37 -7.03
C THR A 106 4.33 -10.65 -7.42
N ALA A 107 5.32 -10.53 -8.31
CA ALA A 107 6.22 -11.62 -8.69
C ALA A 107 7.09 -12.13 -7.54
N LEU A 108 7.33 -11.32 -6.49
CA LEU A 108 8.06 -11.76 -5.29
C LEU A 108 7.46 -13.00 -4.63
N ARG A 109 6.16 -13.27 -4.86
CA ARG A 109 5.51 -14.53 -4.46
C ARG A 109 6.24 -15.78 -4.92
N TYR A 110 6.90 -15.71 -6.08
CA TYR A 110 7.62 -16.82 -6.69
C TYR A 110 9.14 -16.74 -6.49
N SER A 111 9.63 -15.71 -5.77
CA SER A 111 11.04 -15.58 -5.48
C SER A 111 11.46 -16.61 -4.43
N THR A 112 12.57 -17.29 -4.68
CA THR A 112 13.26 -18.14 -3.71
C THR A 112 14.45 -17.45 -3.08
N GLU A 113 14.78 -16.24 -3.54
CA GLU A 113 15.89 -15.47 -3.02
C GLU A 113 15.52 -14.88 -1.66
N SER A 114 16.44 -14.97 -0.70
CA SER A 114 16.33 -14.22 0.55
C SER A 114 16.96 -12.86 0.35
N LEU A 115 16.14 -11.81 0.44
CA LEU A 115 16.61 -10.44 0.51
C LEU A 115 17.32 -10.20 1.86
N LYS A 116 18.23 -9.22 1.88
CA LYS A 116 18.98 -8.90 3.10
C LYS A 116 18.05 -8.27 4.14
N GLU A 117 18.39 -8.45 5.40
CA GLU A 117 17.64 -7.89 6.52
C GLU A 117 17.64 -6.36 6.48
N GLU A 118 18.79 -5.74 6.18
CA GLU A 118 18.92 -4.29 6.01
C GLU A 118 17.98 -3.75 4.92
N ASP A 119 17.96 -4.39 3.74
CA ASP A 119 17.07 -4.00 2.64
C ASP A 119 15.58 -4.15 3.04
N ALA A 120 15.25 -5.18 3.81
CA ALA A 120 13.89 -5.38 4.33
C ALA A 120 13.51 -4.34 5.38
N GLN A 121 14.39 -4.00 6.31
CA GLN A 121 14.15 -2.96 7.31
C GLN A 121 13.90 -1.61 6.63
N GLU A 122 14.77 -1.21 5.70
CA GLU A 122 14.60 0.03 4.94
C GLU A 122 13.27 0.06 4.17
N PHE A 123 12.87 -1.08 3.61
CA PHE A 123 11.57 -1.22 2.96
C PHE A 123 10.41 -1.05 3.93
N LEU A 124 10.44 -1.70 5.09
CA LEU A 124 9.40 -1.60 6.11
C LEU A 124 9.26 -0.17 6.66
N ASP A 125 10.38 0.51 6.91
CA ASP A 125 10.41 1.91 7.37
C ASP A 125 9.77 2.84 6.33
N ALA A 126 10.04 2.59 5.03
CA ALA A 126 9.40 3.33 3.94
C ALA A 126 7.89 3.07 3.88
N VAL A 127 7.45 1.83 4.08
CA VAL A 127 6.02 1.48 4.18
C VAL A 127 5.37 2.21 5.35
N ASP A 128 6.02 2.29 6.50
CA ASP A 128 5.50 2.99 7.68
C ASP A 128 5.34 4.49 7.45
N ALA A 129 6.32 5.14 6.81
CA ALA A 129 6.21 6.55 6.42
C ALA A 129 5.03 6.80 5.45
N ILE A 130 4.79 5.89 4.50
CA ILE A 130 3.64 5.97 3.57
C ILE A 130 2.32 5.74 4.33
N MET A 131 2.29 4.78 5.26
CA MET A 131 1.10 4.46 6.06
C MET A 131 0.72 5.61 6.99
N GLU A 132 1.69 6.25 7.64
CA GLU A 132 1.46 7.43 8.48
C GLU A 132 0.88 8.58 7.65
N TRP A 133 1.51 8.86 6.50
CA TRP A 133 1.01 9.84 5.55
C TRP A 133 -0.44 9.57 5.13
N ALA A 134 -0.74 8.36 4.68
CA ALA A 134 -2.06 8.02 4.18
C ALA A 134 -3.13 8.04 5.29
N SER A 135 -2.78 7.58 6.50
CA SER A 135 -3.71 7.50 7.62
C SER A 135 -4.17 8.87 8.13
N GLY A 136 -3.38 9.93 7.92
CA GLY A 136 -3.75 11.31 8.23
C GLY A 136 -4.77 11.94 7.28
N ARG A 137 -5.30 11.19 6.30
CA ARG A 137 -6.16 11.69 5.20
C ARG A 137 -7.56 11.08 5.17
N PHE A 138 -7.92 10.27 6.16
CA PHE A 138 -9.25 9.68 6.29
C PHE A 138 -10.20 10.48 7.18
#